data_AF-H2ZKQ5-F1
#
_entry.id   AF-H2ZKQ5-F1
#
_cell.length_a   1.000
_cell.length_b   1.000
_cell.length_c   1.000
_cell.angle_alpha   90.00
_cell.angle_beta   90.00
_cell.angle_gamma   90.00
#
_symmetry.space_group_name_H-M   'P 1'
#
loop_
_entity.id
_entity.type
_entity.pdbx_description
1 polymer ?
#
loop_
_entity_poly.entity_id
_entity_poly.type
_entity_poly.pdbx_seq_one_letter_code
_entity_poly.pdbx_strand_id
1 'polypeptide(L)'
;MFCFHHINAYETRGEDGNTFLVVDMCCSDQSPLWLFNTENLRAEGKEIENWNFNLDRKKLVRPRRYVIPLDIPSDASQESNLVTIRGCKATAKLSVDGSVSLEHELLIPDDIAGTNATIELPRINYDYYNGRKYNYMYGVQGANFLPDQLVKINVERKE
;
A
#
# COMPACT_ATOMS: atom_id res chain seq x y z
N MET A 1 -4.88 -8.58 6.17
CA MET A 1 -3.97 -7.44 5.97
C MET A 1 -3.16 -7.23 7.24
N PHE A 2 -1.87 -6.98 7.09
CA PHE A 2 -0.94 -6.58 8.14
C PHE A 2 -0.21 -5.32 7.69
N CYS A 3 0.03 -4.37 8.60
CA CYS A 3 0.69 -3.10 8.34
C CYS A 3 1.55 -2.73 9.55
N PHE A 4 2.79 -2.29 9.31
CA PHE A 4 3.61 -1.61 10.32
C PHE A 4 3.52 -0.10 10.14
N HIS A 5 3.90 0.39 8.96
CA HIS A 5 4.08 1.82 8.71
C HIS A 5 3.05 2.37 7.73
N HIS A 6 2.42 3.45 8.16
CA HIS A 6 1.70 4.36 7.27
C HIS A 6 2.73 5.20 6.50
N ILE A 7 2.41 5.51 5.24
CA ILE A 7 3.23 6.37 4.38
C ILE A 7 2.77 7.82 4.55
N ASN A 8 1.48 8.06 4.27
CA ASN A 8 0.82 9.35 4.46
C ASN A 8 -0.71 9.13 4.47
N ALA A 9 -1.46 10.10 4.98
CA ALA A 9 -2.91 10.15 4.83
C ALA A 9 -3.35 11.58 4.57
N TYR A 10 -4.34 11.79 3.69
CA TYR A 10 -4.81 13.14 3.36
C TYR A 10 -6.23 13.13 2.80
N GLU A 11 -6.91 14.27 2.92
CA GLU A 11 -8.23 14.48 2.32
C GLU A 11 -8.13 14.96 0.87
N THR A 12 -9.04 14.48 0.02
CA THR A 12 -9.19 14.94 -1.36
C THR A 12 -10.65 14.91 -1.78
N ARG A 13 -10.97 15.53 -2.93
CA ARG A 13 -12.29 15.46 -3.54
C ARG A 13 -12.28 14.61 -4.82
N GLY A 14 -13.37 13.90 -5.06
CA GLY A 14 -13.65 13.22 -6.34
C GLY A 14 -14.17 14.18 -7.40
N GLU A 15 -14.39 13.66 -8.61
CA GLU A 15 -14.96 14.43 -9.73
C GLU A 15 -16.42 14.86 -9.47
N ASP A 16 -17.13 14.11 -8.61
CA ASP A 16 -18.49 14.40 -8.14
C ASP A 16 -18.54 15.42 -6.97
N GLY A 17 -17.37 15.87 -6.49
CA GLY A 17 -17.25 16.78 -5.36
C GLY A 17 -17.28 16.13 -3.97
N ASN A 18 -17.49 14.80 -3.88
CA ASN A 18 -17.48 14.05 -2.62
C ASN A 18 -16.09 14.04 -1.99
N THR A 19 -16.05 13.99 -0.66
CA THR A 19 -14.79 14.01 0.10
C THR A 19 -14.33 12.59 0.41
N PHE A 20 -13.03 12.35 0.22
CA PHE A 20 -12.38 11.08 0.47
C PHE A 20 -11.17 11.26 1.36
N LEU A 21 -10.94 10.31 2.27
CA LEU A 21 -9.66 10.13 2.95
C LEU A 21 -8.83 9.12 2.17
N VAL A 22 -7.68 9.55 1.67
CA VAL A 22 -6.65 8.69 1.07
C VAL A 22 -5.71 8.23 2.18
N VAL A 23 -5.47 6.93 2.25
CA VAL A 23 -4.57 6.31 3.24
C VAL A 23 -3.58 5.41 2.52
N ASP A 24 -2.31 5.84 2.48
CA ASP A 24 -1.22 5.09 1.88
C ASP A 24 -0.44 4.36 2.99
N MET A 25 -0.24 3.05 2.84
CA MET A 25 0.38 2.18 3.86
C MET A 25 1.27 1.11 3.24
N CYS A 26 2.31 0.69 3.97
CA CYS A 26 3.08 -0.51 3.63
C CYS A 26 2.40 -1.75 4.20
N CYS A 27 1.78 -2.56 3.33
CA CYS A 27 0.88 -3.64 3.71
C CYS A 27 1.25 -4.99 3.09
N SER A 28 1.01 -6.07 3.83
CA SER A 28 1.01 -7.46 3.35
C SER A 28 -0.33 -8.14 3.67
N ASP A 29 -0.64 -9.26 3.03
CA ASP A 29 -1.87 -10.00 3.33
C ASP A 29 -1.70 -10.89 4.58
N GLN A 30 -0.48 -11.37 4.82
CA GLN A 30 -0.06 -12.15 5.98
C GLN A 30 1.02 -11.42 6.78
N SER A 31 1.09 -11.65 8.10
CA SER A 31 2.11 -11.05 8.95
C SER A 31 3.51 -11.60 8.62
N PRO A 32 4.51 -10.75 8.39
CA PRO A 32 5.91 -11.16 8.19
C PRO A 32 6.68 -11.30 9.51
N LEU A 33 6.05 -11.10 10.68
CA LEU A 33 6.74 -11.00 11.98
C LEU A 33 7.65 -12.19 12.31
N TRP A 34 7.22 -13.40 11.93
CA TRP A 34 7.97 -14.63 12.20
C TRP A 34 9.33 -14.67 11.47
N LEU A 35 9.53 -13.84 10.44
CA LEU A 35 10.79 -13.72 9.71
C LEU A 35 11.85 -12.93 10.47
N PHE A 36 11.46 -12.06 11.41
CA PHE A 36 12.38 -11.15 12.09
C PHE A 36 13.02 -11.72 13.36
N ASN A 37 12.98 -13.03 13.57
CA ASN A 37 13.73 -13.65 14.66
C ASN A 37 15.24 -13.63 14.35
N THR A 38 16.08 -13.71 15.39
CA THR A 38 17.53 -13.58 15.23
C THR A 38 18.19 -14.75 14.51
N GLU A 39 17.56 -15.92 14.49
CA GLU A 39 18.06 -17.09 13.75
C GLU A 39 17.94 -16.83 12.25
N ASN A 40 16.77 -16.37 11.79
CA ASN A 40 16.50 -16.06 10.39
C ASN A 40 17.34 -14.88 9.91
N LEU A 41 17.48 -13.81 10.69
CA LEU A 41 18.27 -12.63 10.31
C LEU A 41 19.77 -12.90 10.22
N ARG A 42 20.25 -14.01 10.81
CA ARG A 42 21.65 -14.45 10.76
C ARG A 42 21.86 -15.64 9.83
N ALA A 43 20.82 -16.13 9.16
CA ALA A 43 20.94 -17.20 8.18
C ALA A 43 21.86 -16.76 7.03
N GLU A 44 22.63 -17.68 6.47
CA GLU A 44 23.58 -17.40 5.38
C GLU A 44 23.51 -18.47 4.28
N GLY A 45 23.96 -18.11 3.07
CA GLY A 45 24.04 -19.04 1.94
C GLY A 45 22.71 -19.72 1.60
N LYS A 46 22.74 -21.06 1.51
CA LYS A 46 21.58 -21.88 1.09
C LYS A 46 20.41 -21.83 2.09
N GLU A 47 20.66 -21.45 3.33
CA GLU A 47 19.59 -21.30 4.32
C GLU A 47 18.70 -20.12 3.94
N ILE A 48 19.25 -18.96 3.60
CA ILE A 48 18.48 -17.83 3.06
C ILE A 48 17.71 -18.24 1.78
N GLU A 49 18.37 -18.91 0.84
CA GLU A 49 17.76 -19.31 -0.45
C GLU A 49 16.52 -20.20 -0.30
N ASN A 50 16.50 -21.11 0.68
CA ASN A 50 15.36 -22.00 0.94
C ASN A 50 14.13 -21.28 1.52
N TRP A 51 14.33 -20.15 2.21
CA TRP A 51 13.25 -19.31 2.71
C TRP A 51 12.72 -18.41 1.59
N ASN A 52 13.61 -17.98 0.68
CA ASN A 52 13.33 -17.11 -0.46
C ASN A 52 12.36 -17.71 -1.48
N PHE A 53 12.48 -19.01 -1.79
CA PHE A 53 11.63 -19.67 -2.78
C PHE A 53 10.16 -19.84 -2.34
N ASN A 54 9.87 -19.66 -1.05
CA ASN A 54 8.54 -19.88 -0.45
C ASN A 54 7.87 -18.58 0.06
N LEU A 55 8.42 -17.42 -0.28
CA LEU A 55 7.74 -16.15 -0.04
C LEU A 55 6.65 -15.95 -1.10
N ASP A 56 5.49 -16.53 -0.81
CA ASP A 56 4.22 -16.19 -1.45
C ASP A 56 4.07 -14.67 -1.53
N ARG A 57 3.62 -14.15 -2.68
CA ARG A 57 3.31 -12.72 -2.89
C ARG A 57 2.44 -12.14 -1.78
N LYS A 58 1.59 -12.96 -1.16
CA LYS A 58 0.77 -12.59 0.02
C LYS A 58 1.58 -12.12 1.23
N LYS A 59 2.88 -12.47 1.30
CA LYS A 59 3.79 -12.08 2.38
C LYS A 59 4.58 -10.81 2.06
N LEU A 60 4.71 -10.43 0.79
CA LEU A 60 5.44 -9.22 0.41
C LEU A 60 4.74 -7.99 0.97
N VAL A 61 5.50 -7.13 1.67
CA VAL A 61 4.99 -5.85 2.15
C VAL A 61 5.11 -4.85 1.01
N ARG A 62 3.98 -4.29 0.59
CA ARG A 62 3.87 -3.41 -0.57
C ARG A 62 3.14 -2.11 -0.22
N PRO A 63 3.57 -0.97 -0.78
CA PRO A 63 2.83 0.29 -0.70
C PRO A 63 1.46 0.17 -1.36
N ARG A 64 0.40 0.29 -0.57
CA ARG A 64 -1.02 0.21 -0.96
C ARG A 64 -1.72 1.51 -0.62
N ARG A 65 -2.57 1.97 -1.54
CA ARG A 65 -3.48 3.10 -1.39
C ARG A 65 -4.88 2.59 -1.15
N TYR A 66 -5.46 2.99 -0.01
CA TYR A 66 -6.87 2.83 0.29
C TYR A 66 -7.56 4.19 0.16
N VAL A 67 -8.78 4.21 -0.36
CA VAL A 67 -9.59 5.43 -0.50
C VAL A 67 -10.90 5.21 0.22
N ILE A 68 -11.14 6.03 1.24
CA ILE A 68 -12.28 5.89 2.15
C ILE A 68 -13.23 7.07 1.87
N PRO A 69 -14.46 6.82 1.37
CA PRO A 69 -15.46 7.88 1.25
C PRO A 69 -15.86 8.35 2.65
N LEU A 70 -15.85 9.67 2.87
CA LEU A 70 -16.31 10.25 4.14
C LEU A 70 -17.82 10.50 4.14
N ASP A 71 -18.37 10.72 2.95
CA ASP A 71 -19.80 10.88 2.71
C ASP A 71 -20.28 9.73 1.82
N ILE A 72 -21.35 9.05 2.23
CA ILE A 72 -22.04 8.07 1.40
C ILE A 72 -23.30 8.73 0.86
N PRO A 73 -23.41 8.97 -0.46
CA PRO A 73 -24.60 9.57 -1.05
C PRO A 73 -25.86 8.76 -0.72
N SER A 74 -26.96 9.43 -0.40
CA SER A 74 -28.23 8.76 -0.07
C SER A 74 -28.83 7.97 -1.25
N ASP A 75 -28.43 8.31 -2.47
CA ASP A 75 -28.81 7.69 -3.73
C ASP A 75 -27.75 6.72 -4.27
N ALA A 76 -26.69 6.44 -3.50
CA ALA A 76 -25.66 5.48 -3.89
C ALA A 76 -26.27 4.11 -4.17
N SER A 77 -26.04 3.59 -5.37
CA SER A 77 -26.51 2.26 -5.73
C SER A 77 -25.72 1.19 -4.98
N GLN A 78 -26.43 0.16 -4.53
CA GLN A 78 -25.79 -1.00 -3.91
C GLN A 78 -24.80 -1.65 -4.89
N GLU A 79 -23.69 -2.15 -4.36
CA GLU A 79 -22.56 -2.75 -5.09
C GLU A 79 -21.81 -1.80 -6.04
N SER A 80 -22.12 -0.50 -6.02
CA SER A 80 -21.39 0.50 -6.78
C SER A 80 -20.08 0.89 -6.12
N ASN A 81 -19.08 1.21 -6.95
CA ASN A 81 -17.84 1.83 -6.47
C ASN A 81 -18.08 3.32 -6.19
N LEU A 82 -17.91 3.72 -4.94
CA LEU A 82 -18.04 5.10 -4.48
C LEU A 82 -16.83 5.97 -4.82
N VAL A 83 -15.68 5.38 -5.19
CA VAL A 83 -14.46 6.14 -5.51
C VAL A 83 -14.58 6.77 -6.89
N THR A 84 -14.62 8.10 -6.93
CA THR A 84 -14.72 8.94 -8.14
C THR A 84 -13.47 9.80 -8.37
N ILE A 85 -12.34 9.41 -7.80
CA ILE A 85 -11.05 10.09 -8.00
C ILE A 85 -10.46 9.66 -9.35
N ARG A 86 -10.23 10.61 -10.25
CA ARG A 86 -9.67 10.35 -11.58
C ARG A 86 -8.35 9.60 -11.52
N GLY A 87 -8.27 8.49 -12.25
CA GLY A 87 -7.03 7.70 -12.39
C GLY A 87 -6.67 6.84 -11.18
N CYS A 88 -7.45 6.90 -10.10
CA CYS A 88 -7.31 6.02 -8.94
C CYS A 88 -7.92 4.64 -9.26
N LYS A 89 -7.20 3.56 -8.93
CA LYS A 89 -7.68 2.18 -9.09
C LYS A 89 -8.28 1.59 -7.81
N ALA A 90 -8.11 2.25 -6.67
CA ALA A 90 -8.73 1.81 -5.42
C ALA A 90 -10.25 1.92 -5.53
N THR A 91 -10.97 1.01 -4.87
CA THR A 91 -12.44 1.00 -4.87
C THR A 91 -12.99 0.94 -3.46
N ALA A 92 -14.19 1.49 -3.29
CA ALA A 92 -14.97 1.42 -2.05
C ALA A 92 -16.40 1.03 -2.44
N LYS A 93 -16.78 -0.23 -2.21
CA LYS A 93 -18.07 -0.77 -2.65
C LYS A 93 -19.05 -0.83 -1.50
N LEU A 94 -20.20 -0.17 -1.64
CA LEU A 94 -21.28 -0.19 -0.67
C LEU A 94 -22.05 -1.51 -0.77
N SER A 95 -22.04 -2.30 0.30
CA SER A 95 -22.80 -3.55 0.40
C SER A 95 -24.22 -3.31 0.90
N VAL A 96 -25.09 -4.29 0.67
CA VAL A 96 -26.53 -4.25 1.05
C VAL A 96 -26.73 -4.00 2.55
N ASP A 97 -25.83 -4.47 3.40
CA ASP A 97 -25.87 -4.30 4.85
C ASP A 97 -25.33 -2.95 5.35
N GLY A 98 -24.95 -2.06 4.42
CA GLY A 98 -24.37 -0.75 4.72
C GLY A 98 -22.87 -0.76 4.99
N SER A 99 -22.21 -1.93 4.96
CA SER A 99 -20.76 -2.00 5.03
C SER A 99 -20.11 -1.48 3.73
N VAL A 100 -18.88 -0.99 3.82
CA VAL A 100 -18.12 -0.53 2.64
C VAL A 100 -16.86 -1.39 2.52
N SER A 101 -16.80 -2.21 1.47
CA SER A 101 -15.65 -3.05 1.17
C SER A 101 -14.61 -2.27 0.37
N LEU A 102 -13.37 -2.24 0.85
CA LEU A 102 -12.28 -1.49 0.20
C LEU A 102 -11.36 -2.44 -0.57
N GLU A 103 -11.10 -2.11 -1.83
CA GLU A 103 -9.99 -2.69 -2.59
C GLU A 103 -8.92 -1.62 -2.79
N HIS A 104 -7.68 -2.00 -2.55
CA HIS A 104 -6.55 -1.09 -2.62
C HIS A 104 -6.02 -0.95 -4.05
N GLU A 105 -5.30 0.13 -4.27
CA GLU A 105 -4.43 0.31 -5.42
C GLU A 105 -2.96 0.13 -5.00
N LEU A 106 -2.16 -0.57 -5.80
CA LEU A 106 -0.71 -0.59 -5.59
C LEU A 106 -0.10 0.74 -6.02
N LEU A 107 0.77 1.31 -5.17
CA LEU A 107 1.56 2.50 -5.52
C LEU A 107 2.76 2.18 -6.42
N ILE A 108 3.10 0.90 -6.53
CA ILE A 108 4.02 0.37 -7.54
C ILE A 108 3.48 -0.96 -8.04
N PRO A 109 3.05 -1.07 -9.30
CA PRO A 109 2.54 -2.30 -9.90
C PRO A 109 3.57 -3.44 -9.92
N ASP A 110 3.05 -4.68 -9.91
CA ASP A 110 3.86 -5.91 -9.91
C ASP A 110 4.44 -6.27 -11.28
N ASP A 111 3.93 -5.65 -12.34
CA ASP A 111 4.37 -5.87 -13.72
C ASP A 111 5.61 -5.06 -14.11
N ILE A 112 6.09 -4.19 -13.22
CA ILE A 112 7.36 -3.47 -13.41
C ILE A 112 8.51 -4.41 -13.00
N ALA A 113 9.39 -4.72 -13.95
CA ALA A 113 10.54 -5.58 -13.69
C ALA A 113 11.42 -4.98 -12.59
N GLY A 114 11.79 -5.81 -11.60
CA GLY A 114 12.66 -5.38 -10.49
C GLY A 114 11.96 -4.70 -9.32
N THR A 115 10.63 -4.53 -9.36
CA THR A 115 9.86 -3.90 -8.25
C THR A 115 9.02 -4.91 -7.46
N ASN A 116 9.04 -6.18 -7.85
CA ASN A 116 8.36 -7.27 -7.15
C ASN A 116 9.16 -7.72 -5.91
N ALA A 117 9.34 -6.81 -4.96
CA ALA A 117 10.07 -7.01 -3.72
C ALA A 117 9.35 -6.31 -2.57
N THR A 118 9.79 -6.58 -1.33
CA THR A 118 9.26 -5.87 -0.17
C THR A 118 9.74 -4.43 -0.20
N ILE A 119 8.83 -3.47 0.01
CA ILE A 119 9.13 -2.05 0.16
C ILE A 119 8.58 -1.57 1.50
N GLU A 120 9.45 -1.02 2.33
CA GLU A 120 9.15 -0.68 3.72
C GLU A 120 9.96 0.53 4.23
N LEU A 121 9.81 0.87 5.50
CA LEU A 121 10.38 2.03 6.19
C LEU A 121 10.11 3.32 5.41
N PRO A 122 8.83 3.61 5.09
CA PRO A 122 8.49 4.72 4.24
C PRO A 122 8.83 6.05 4.89
N ARG A 123 9.30 6.98 4.08
CA ARG A 123 9.51 8.39 4.42
C ARG A 123 8.96 9.26 3.31
N ILE A 124 8.56 10.48 3.69
CA ILE A 124 8.15 11.54 2.77
C ILE A 124 8.85 12.83 3.19
N ASN A 125 8.70 13.90 2.39
CA ASN A 125 9.00 15.24 2.87
C ASN A 125 7.92 15.68 3.88
N TYR A 126 8.08 15.21 5.12
CA TYR A 126 7.03 15.22 6.14
C TYR A 126 6.62 16.62 6.55
N ASP A 127 7.59 17.52 6.75
CA ASP A 127 7.36 18.90 7.21
C ASP A 127 6.41 19.68 6.28
N TYR A 128 6.42 19.36 4.98
CA TYR A 128 5.63 20.07 3.98
C TYR A 128 4.40 19.30 3.49
N TYR A 129 4.42 17.95 3.55
CA TYR A 129 3.41 17.11 2.89
C TYR A 129 2.70 16.11 3.79
N ASN A 130 3.07 15.99 5.07
CA ASN A 130 2.28 15.18 6.00
C ASN A 130 0.84 15.71 6.09
N GLY A 131 -0.15 14.81 6.03
CA GLY A 131 -1.56 15.21 6.07
C GLY A 131 -2.08 15.82 4.77
N ARG A 132 -1.25 15.91 3.72
CA ARG A 132 -1.54 16.66 2.48
C ARG A 132 -1.27 15.81 1.24
N LYS A 133 -1.94 16.15 0.14
CA LYS A 133 -1.66 15.52 -1.17
C LYS A 133 -0.17 15.66 -1.51
N TYR A 134 0.43 14.55 -1.91
CA TYR A 134 1.87 14.42 -2.11
C TYR A 134 2.16 13.57 -3.35
N ASN A 135 3.40 13.61 -3.84
CA ASN A 135 3.78 12.90 -5.06
C ASN A 135 4.85 11.84 -4.84
N TYR A 136 5.64 11.92 -3.78
CA TYR A 136 6.81 11.06 -3.62
C TYR A 136 6.86 10.43 -2.23
N MET A 137 7.10 9.12 -2.22
CA MET A 137 7.59 8.40 -1.05
C MET A 137 9.02 7.90 -1.30
N TYR A 138 9.74 7.69 -0.22
CA TYR A 138 11.06 7.08 -0.16
C TYR A 138 10.98 5.87 0.77
N GLY A 139 11.81 4.86 0.56
CA GLY A 139 11.83 3.70 1.45
C GLY A 139 13.02 2.80 1.18
N VAL A 140 13.02 1.65 1.83
CA VAL A 140 13.96 0.57 1.54
C VAL A 140 13.24 -0.52 0.76
N GLN A 141 13.90 -1.02 -0.28
CA GLN A 141 13.50 -2.23 -0.98
C GLN A 141 14.46 -3.35 -0.59
N GLY A 142 13.92 -4.55 -0.46
CA GLY A 142 14.72 -5.74 -0.19
C GLY A 142 14.06 -6.99 -0.73
N ALA A 143 14.86 -7.81 -1.41
CA ALA A 143 14.52 -9.23 -1.50
C ALA A 143 14.57 -9.81 -0.07
N ASN A 144 13.60 -10.65 0.28
CA ASN A 144 13.69 -11.48 1.49
C ASN A 144 13.73 -10.69 2.81
N PHE A 145 13.11 -9.50 2.86
CA PHE A 145 13.05 -8.62 4.04
C PHE A 145 14.40 -8.06 4.52
N LEU A 146 15.50 -8.43 3.86
CA LEU A 146 16.80 -7.81 4.05
C LEU A 146 16.90 -6.62 3.07
N PRO A 147 16.85 -5.38 3.56
CA PRO A 147 16.91 -4.22 2.68
C PRO A 147 18.30 -4.12 2.04
N ASP A 148 18.34 -4.08 0.71
CA ASP A 148 19.57 -3.95 -0.08
C ASP A 148 19.54 -2.73 -1.01
N GLN A 149 18.38 -2.09 -1.15
CA GLN A 149 18.17 -0.97 -2.07
C GLN A 149 17.40 0.17 -1.41
N LEU A 150 17.69 1.40 -1.85
CA LEU A 150 16.86 2.58 -1.57
C LEU A 150 15.94 2.82 -2.76
N VAL A 151 14.69 3.16 -2.47
CA VAL A 151 13.69 3.47 -3.51
C VAL A 151 13.10 4.84 -3.31
N LYS A 152 12.73 5.46 -4.44
CA LYS A 152 11.88 6.64 -4.52
C LYS A 152 10.75 6.29 -5.48
N ILE A 153 9.51 6.50 -5.05
CA ILE A 153 8.32 6.13 -5.82
C ILE A 153 7.46 7.37 -6.00
N ASN A 154 7.08 7.65 -7.24
CA ASN A 154 6.02 8.57 -7.57
C ASN A 154 4.66 7.92 -7.33
N VAL A 155 3.95 8.31 -6.29
CA VAL A 155 2.71 7.62 -5.86
C VAL A 155 1.53 7.87 -6.80
N GLU A 156 1.61 8.87 -7.67
CA GLU A 156 0.59 9.15 -8.70
C GLU A 156 0.92 8.46 -10.02
N ARG A 157 2.19 8.55 -10.48
CA ARG A 157 2.62 7.98 -11.78
C ARG A 157 3.07 6.53 -11.72
N LYS A 158 3.37 6.03 -10.51
CA LYS A 158 3.82 4.67 -10.24
C LYS A 158 5.19 4.34 -10.86
N GLU A 159 6.07 5.33 -10.82
CA GLU A 159 7.44 5.31 -11.36
C GLU A 159 8.48 5.43 -10.25
#